data_AF-A0A7V3MJW1-F1
#
_entry.id   AF-A0A7V3MJW1-F1
#
_cell.length_a   1.000
_cell.length_b   1.000
_cell.length_c   1.000
_cell.angle_alpha   90.00
_cell.angle_beta   90.00
_cell.angle_gamma   90.00
#
_symmetry.space_group_name_H-M   'P 1'
#
loop_
_entity.id
_entity.type
_entity.pdbx_description
1 polymer ?
#
loop_
_entity_poly.entity_id
_entity_poly.type
_entity_poly.pdbx_seq_one_letter_code
_entity_poly.pdbx_strand_id
1 'polypeptide(L)'
;MRTAIISVILLSVLAATAAHCAQTPFKDVPSDHWAAEYVRIVAADGVMKGYPDATFRGDKPVTRYELAVALERMIAYIEGSLKPEVERQAAPSSQPSPPEEGASNSKPQIQNAGSQMPAGDPALALKAGGYIAEDSPLLKDPNKTVSAKELAQALSSVAIRLIEKYIPPPQD
;
A
#
# COMPACT_ATOMS: atom_id res chain seq x y z
N MET A 1 11.44 -19.06 51.84
CA MET A 1 10.60 -17.87 51.53
C MET A 1 11.08 -17.06 50.33
N ARG A 2 12.38 -17.05 49.97
CA ARG A 2 12.93 -16.27 48.85
C ARG A 2 12.64 -16.82 47.45
N THR A 3 12.28 -18.09 47.33
CA THR A 3 12.00 -18.77 46.04
C THR A 3 10.54 -18.67 45.59
N ALA A 4 9.61 -18.34 46.49
CA ALA A 4 8.19 -18.23 46.17
C ALA A 4 7.86 -16.95 45.37
N ILE A 5 8.59 -15.86 45.60
CA ILE A 5 8.33 -14.56 44.95
C ILE A 5 8.76 -14.58 43.47
N ILE A 6 9.86 -15.28 43.15
CA ILE A 6 10.37 -15.40 41.78
C ILE A 6 9.42 -16.26 40.91
N SER A 7 8.78 -17.28 41.51
CA SER A 7 7.81 -18.13 40.79
C SER A 7 6.49 -17.43 40.50
N VAL A 8 6.06 -16.47 41.33
CA VAL A 8 4.85 -15.69 41.07
C VAL A 8 5.09 -14.67 39.95
N ILE A 9 6.28 -14.06 39.92
CA ILE A 9 6.66 -13.12 38.85
C ILE A 9 6.81 -13.85 37.50
N LEU A 10 7.39 -15.06 37.49
CA LEU A 10 7.46 -15.88 36.28
C LEU A 10 6.08 -16.35 35.79
N LEU A 11 5.11 -16.57 36.70
CA LEU A 11 3.75 -16.97 36.34
C LEU A 11 2.91 -15.80 35.82
N SER A 12 3.20 -14.55 36.22
CA SER A 12 2.57 -13.35 35.65
C SER A 12 3.07 -12.97 34.26
N VAL A 13 4.27 -13.40 33.86
CA VAL A 13 4.83 -13.09 32.52
C VAL A 13 4.35 -14.08 31.45
N LEU A 14 3.84 -15.26 31.84
CA LEU A 14 3.32 -16.28 30.90
C LEU A 14 1.89 -15.98 30.38
N ALA A 15 1.21 -14.95 30.90
CA ALA A 15 -0.16 -14.60 30.55
C ALA A 15 -0.30 -13.37 29.62
N ALA A 16 0.78 -12.96 28.96
CA ALA A 16 0.76 -11.81 28.05
C ALA A 16 1.37 -12.11 26.66
N THR A 17 1.13 -13.30 26.12
CA THR A 17 1.05 -13.44 24.66
C THR A 17 -0.40 -13.18 24.26
N ALA A 18 -0.86 -11.94 24.42
CA ALA A 18 -1.98 -11.49 23.63
C ALA A 18 -1.50 -11.62 22.19
N ALA A 19 -2.07 -12.58 21.45
CA ALA A 19 -2.11 -12.49 20.02
C ALA A 19 -2.56 -11.05 19.74
N HIS A 20 -1.66 -10.21 19.27
CA HIS A 20 -2.04 -8.98 18.60
C HIS A 20 -2.73 -9.47 17.33
N CYS A 21 -3.98 -9.94 17.45
CA CYS A 21 -4.91 -10.04 16.35
C CYS A 21 -5.03 -8.60 15.89
N ALA A 22 -4.22 -8.24 14.91
CA ALA A 22 -4.12 -6.90 14.39
C ALA A 22 -5.50 -6.57 13.82
N GLN A 23 -6.32 -5.90 14.63
CA GLN A 23 -7.70 -5.60 14.29
C GLN A 23 -7.69 -4.69 13.07
N THR A 24 -8.60 -4.96 12.13
CA THR A 24 -8.86 -4.00 11.06
C THR A 24 -9.39 -2.71 11.69
N PRO A 25 -9.10 -1.52 11.13
CA PRO A 25 -9.65 -0.26 11.64
C PRO A 25 -11.14 -0.09 11.28
N PHE A 26 -11.77 -1.10 10.67
CA PHE A 26 -13.10 -1.01 10.06
C PHE A 26 -14.09 -1.97 10.70
N LYS A 27 -15.26 -1.45 11.07
CA LYS A 27 -16.29 -2.20 11.81
C LYS A 27 -16.96 -3.29 10.97
N ASP A 28 -16.94 -3.15 9.66
CA ASP A 28 -17.54 -4.05 8.67
C ASP A 28 -16.53 -5.05 8.09
N VAL A 29 -15.33 -5.14 8.65
CA VAL A 29 -14.31 -6.13 8.26
C VAL A 29 -13.91 -6.98 9.46
N PRO A 30 -14.64 -8.08 9.73
CA PRO A 30 -14.32 -9.01 10.81
C PRO A 30 -12.90 -9.56 10.72
N SER A 31 -12.27 -9.87 11.87
CA SER A 31 -10.88 -10.36 11.91
C SER A 31 -10.68 -11.70 11.20
N ASP A 32 -11.72 -12.52 11.11
CA ASP A 32 -11.74 -13.83 10.43
C ASP A 32 -12.15 -13.73 8.95
N HIS A 33 -12.44 -12.53 8.46
CA HIS A 33 -12.75 -12.31 7.05
C HIS A 33 -11.51 -12.55 6.18
N TRP A 34 -11.67 -13.25 5.05
CA TRP A 34 -10.55 -13.57 4.14
C TRP A 34 -9.75 -12.34 3.70
N ALA A 35 -10.43 -11.18 3.59
CA ALA A 35 -9.83 -9.92 3.19
C ALA A 35 -9.18 -9.12 4.34
N ALA A 36 -9.37 -9.53 5.59
CA ALA A 36 -9.04 -8.72 6.77
C ALA A 36 -7.58 -8.26 6.76
N GLU A 37 -6.66 -9.20 6.51
CA GLU A 37 -5.23 -8.91 6.48
C GLU A 37 -4.85 -7.97 5.32
N TYR A 38 -5.41 -8.19 4.13
CA TYR A 38 -5.14 -7.34 2.98
C TYR A 38 -5.66 -5.92 3.17
N VAL A 39 -6.89 -5.79 3.70
CA VAL A 39 -7.51 -4.50 4.03
C VAL A 39 -6.67 -3.76 5.06
N ARG A 40 -6.19 -4.47 6.09
CA ARG A 40 -5.31 -3.90 7.12
C ARG A 40 -4.02 -3.33 6.52
N ILE A 41 -3.38 -4.07 5.61
CA ILE A 41 -2.14 -3.63 4.95
C ILE A 41 -2.39 -2.37 4.12
N VAL A 42 -3.36 -2.39 3.20
CA VAL A 42 -3.61 -1.25 2.31
C VAL A 42 -4.11 -0.01 3.05
N ALA A 43 -4.78 -0.19 4.19
CA ALA A 43 -5.20 0.89 5.08
C ALA A 43 -4.01 1.48 5.85
N ALA A 44 -3.15 0.64 6.41
CA ALA A 44 -1.94 1.07 7.11
C ALA A 44 -0.98 1.84 6.19
N ASP A 45 -0.95 1.48 4.91
CA ASP A 45 -0.09 2.11 3.90
C ASP A 45 -0.71 3.36 3.27
N GLY A 46 -1.96 3.67 3.60
CA GLY A 46 -2.68 4.81 3.05
C GLY A 46 -3.10 4.66 1.59
N VAL A 47 -2.97 3.46 1.02
CA VAL A 47 -3.41 3.14 -0.35
C VAL A 47 -4.93 3.21 -0.46
N MET A 48 -5.63 2.56 0.47
CA MET A 48 -7.09 2.66 0.60
C MET A 48 -7.47 3.30 1.92
N LYS A 49 -8.54 4.09 1.90
CA LYS A 49 -9.14 4.68 3.10
C LYS A 49 -10.57 4.21 3.18
N GLY A 50 -11.04 3.92 4.39
CA GLY A 50 -12.46 3.71 4.64
C GLY A 50 -13.23 5.02 4.68
N TYR A 51 -14.46 4.93 5.13
CA TYR A 51 -15.42 6.02 5.21
C TYR A 51 -15.39 6.65 6.62
N PRO A 52 -15.91 7.89 6.78
CA PRO A 52 -15.93 8.59 8.08
C PRO A 52 -16.69 7.84 9.19
N ASP A 53 -17.57 6.90 8.82
CA ASP A 53 -18.32 6.04 9.74
C ASP A 53 -17.52 4.80 10.22
N ALA A 54 -16.23 4.72 9.90
CA ALA A 54 -15.33 3.60 10.17
C ALA A 54 -15.72 2.30 9.46
N THR A 55 -16.24 2.41 8.23
CA THR A 55 -16.50 1.27 7.34
C THR A 55 -15.50 1.21 6.16
N PHE A 56 -15.25 0.01 5.62
CA PHE A 56 -14.46 -0.20 4.40
C PHE A 56 -15.35 -0.32 3.16
N ARG A 57 -16.54 -0.92 3.31
CA ARG A 57 -17.55 -1.18 2.27
C ARG A 57 -17.02 -2.02 1.11
N GLY A 58 -16.36 -3.14 1.44
CA GLY A 58 -15.72 -4.02 0.45
C GLY A 58 -16.65 -4.61 -0.60
N ASP A 59 -17.94 -4.79 -0.28
CA ASP A 59 -18.95 -5.31 -1.22
C ASP A 59 -19.55 -4.22 -2.13
N LYS A 60 -19.25 -2.95 -1.89
CA LYS A 60 -19.75 -1.85 -2.72
C LYS A 60 -19.03 -1.86 -4.07
N PRO A 61 -19.76 -1.77 -5.20
CA PRO A 61 -19.14 -1.57 -6.50
C PRO A 61 -18.26 -0.32 -6.51
N VAL A 62 -17.06 -0.47 -7.05
CA VAL A 62 -16.07 0.60 -7.15
C VAL A 62 -16.33 1.41 -8.42
N THR A 63 -16.38 2.74 -8.30
CA THR A 63 -16.43 3.67 -9.44
C THR A 63 -15.08 3.78 -10.13
N ARG A 64 -15.08 4.16 -11.40
CA ARG A 64 -13.82 4.38 -12.15
C ARG A 64 -12.93 5.42 -11.48
N TYR A 65 -13.54 6.47 -10.92
CA TYR A 65 -12.83 7.46 -10.12
C TYR A 65 -12.17 6.84 -8.87
N GLU A 66 -12.93 6.11 -8.05
CA GLU A 66 -12.40 5.47 -6.84
C GLU A 66 -11.25 4.50 -7.16
N LEU A 67 -11.38 3.74 -8.27
CA LEU A 67 -10.32 2.85 -8.74
C LEU A 67 -9.07 3.63 -9.17
N ALA A 68 -9.23 4.73 -9.93
CA ALA A 68 -8.11 5.54 -10.37
C ALA A 68 -7.33 6.13 -9.18
N VAL A 69 -8.03 6.64 -8.16
CA VAL A 69 -7.39 7.12 -6.92
C VAL A 69 -6.61 6.02 -6.20
N ALA A 70 -7.19 4.82 -6.09
CA ALA A 70 -6.51 3.68 -5.46
C ALA A 70 -5.24 3.28 -6.22
N LEU A 71 -5.31 3.21 -7.56
CA LEU A 71 -4.16 2.87 -8.40
C LEU A 71 -3.04 3.90 -8.30
N GLU A 72 -3.37 5.19 -8.31
CA GLU A 72 -2.39 6.26 -8.19
C GLU A 72 -1.62 6.20 -6.87
N ARG A 73 -2.33 6.00 -5.75
CA ARG A 73 -1.70 5.85 -4.43
C ARG A 73 -0.84 4.59 -4.36
N MET A 74 -1.30 3.50 -4.95
CA MET A 74 -0.54 2.25 -5.03
C MET A 74 0.76 2.45 -5.82
N ILE A 75 0.71 3.14 -6.95
CA ILE A 75 1.90 3.48 -7.74
C ILE A 75 2.87 4.32 -6.92
N ALA A 76 2.38 5.40 -6.27
CA ALA A 76 3.23 6.26 -5.44
C ALA A 76 3.92 5.47 -4.31
N TYR A 77 3.20 4.54 -3.67
CA TYR A 77 3.74 3.65 -2.65
C TYR A 77 4.83 2.72 -3.23
N ILE A 78 4.56 2.09 -4.38
CA ILE A 78 5.51 1.19 -5.05
C ILE A 78 6.76 1.96 -5.46
N GLU A 79 6.64 3.10 -6.12
CA GLU A 79 7.79 3.90 -6.56
C GLU A 79 8.63 4.41 -5.39
N GLY A 80 7.99 4.83 -4.30
CA GLY A 80 8.68 5.17 -3.06
C GLY A 80 9.46 3.99 -2.46
N SER A 81 8.96 2.76 -2.67
CA SER A 81 9.61 1.52 -2.23
C SER A 81 10.73 1.04 -3.17
N LEU A 82 10.68 1.40 -4.46
CA LEU A 82 11.64 0.98 -5.49
C LEU A 82 12.84 1.94 -5.65
N LYS A 83 12.66 3.23 -5.39
CA LYS A 83 13.74 4.24 -5.48
C LYS A 83 15.00 3.99 -4.62
N PRO A 84 14.97 3.34 -3.43
CA PRO A 84 16.18 3.14 -2.65
C PRO A 84 17.20 2.20 -3.29
N GLU A 85 16.85 1.42 -4.31
CA GLU A 85 17.76 0.45 -4.94
C GLU A 85 18.46 1.02 -6.18
N VAL A 86 17.71 1.70 -7.06
CA VAL A 86 18.25 2.25 -8.32
C VAL A 86 19.21 3.43 -8.08
N GLU A 87 18.93 4.27 -7.08
CA GLU A 87 19.80 5.40 -6.72
C GLU A 87 21.10 4.93 -6.03
N ARG A 88 21.03 3.84 -5.23
CA ARG A 88 22.22 3.21 -4.62
C ARG A 88 23.15 2.60 -5.67
N GLN A 89 22.58 2.05 -6.74
CA GLN A 89 23.34 1.48 -7.85
C GLN A 89 23.92 2.56 -8.80
N ALA A 90 23.38 3.80 -8.76
CA ALA A 90 23.82 4.92 -9.59
C ALA A 90 24.86 5.85 -8.93
N ALA A 91 25.18 5.67 -7.64
CA ALA A 91 26.18 6.49 -6.96
C ALA A 91 27.61 6.01 -7.28
N PRO A 92 28.50 6.85 -7.85
CA PRO A 92 29.86 6.45 -8.17
C PRO A 92 30.69 6.20 -6.91
N SER A 93 31.37 5.06 -6.94
CA SER A 93 32.25 4.45 -5.95
C SER A 93 33.36 5.39 -5.46
N SER A 94 33.10 6.29 -4.51
CA SER A 94 34.15 7.03 -3.77
C SER A 94 33.62 7.64 -2.49
N GLN A 95 33.49 6.84 -1.42
CA GLN A 95 33.97 7.18 -0.06
C GLN A 95 33.58 6.07 0.95
N PRO A 96 34.52 5.59 1.80
CA PRO A 96 34.19 4.69 2.91
C PRO A 96 33.99 5.41 4.26
N SER A 97 33.06 4.83 5.05
CA SER A 97 32.86 4.85 6.53
C SER A 97 31.93 5.91 7.16
N PRO A 98 31.18 5.62 8.26
CA PRO A 98 31.15 4.42 9.14
C PRO A 98 29.79 3.67 9.16
N PRO A 99 29.63 2.53 9.88
CA PRO A 99 28.34 1.86 10.00
C PRO A 99 27.39 2.71 10.84
N GLU A 100 26.43 3.39 10.20
CA GLU A 100 25.25 3.90 10.91
C GLU A 100 24.35 2.73 11.28
N GLU A 101 24.64 2.19 12.46
CA GLU A 101 23.74 1.43 13.30
C GLU A 101 22.49 2.30 13.60
N GLY A 102 21.35 1.95 13.01
CA GLY A 102 20.07 2.63 13.26
C GLY A 102 19.21 2.97 12.04
N ALA A 103 19.34 2.28 10.90
CA ALA A 103 18.37 2.40 9.81
C ALA A 103 16.99 1.90 10.28
N SER A 104 16.18 2.82 10.81
CA SER A 104 14.74 2.66 10.94
C SER A 104 14.20 2.33 9.56
N ASN A 105 13.82 1.07 9.34
CA ASN A 105 13.11 0.57 8.16
C ASN A 105 11.69 1.19 8.11
N SER A 106 11.63 2.52 7.99
CA SER A 106 10.39 3.25 7.86
C SER A 106 9.83 2.92 6.48
N LYS A 107 8.89 1.96 6.44
CA LYS A 107 8.04 1.66 5.29
C LYS A 107 7.64 2.98 4.62
N PRO A 108 7.66 3.09 3.27
CA PRO A 108 7.19 4.28 2.58
C PRO A 108 5.72 4.49 2.91
N GLN A 109 5.43 5.29 3.94
CA GLN A 109 4.05 5.61 4.24
C GLN A 109 3.67 6.76 3.32
N ILE A 110 2.44 6.74 2.81
CA ILE A 110 1.81 7.90 2.16
C ILE A 110 1.46 8.95 3.25
N GLN A 111 2.44 9.29 4.10
CA GLN A 111 2.38 10.29 5.14
C GLN A 111 2.36 11.65 4.43
N ASN A 112 1.16 12.19 4.22
CA ASN A 112 0.79 13.56 3.81
C ASN A 112 -0.18 13.67 2.61
N ALA A 113 -0.54 12.59 1.89
CA ALA A 113 -1.70 12.62 0.97
C ALA A 113 -3.04 12.37 1.71
N GLY A 114 -3.02 12.53 3.04
CA GLY A 114 -4.14 12.35 3.96
C GLY A 114 -5.35 13.20 3.62
N SER A 115 -5.13 14.40 3.11
CA SER A 115 -6.17 15.42 2.90
C SER A 115 -6.21 16.00 1.49
N GLN A 116 -5.17 15.78 0.68
CA GLN A 116 -5.11 16.29 -0.68
C GLN A 116 -5.48 15.16 -1.63
N MET A 117 -6.66 15.26 -2.27
CA MET A 117 -6.89 14.55 -3.52
C MET A 117 -5.73 14.88 -4.48
N PRO A 118 -5.35 13.96 -5.39
CA PRO A 118 -4.45 14.34 -6.46
C PRO A 118 -4.92 15.67 -7.06
N ALA A 119 -4.00 16.59 -7.29
CA ALA A 119 -4.34 17.88 -7.87
C ALA A 119 -4.76 17.65 -9.33
N GLY A 120 -6.05 17.35 -9.56
CA GLY A 120 -6.60 17.02 -10.88
C GLY A 120 -7.34 15.69 -10.91
N ASP A 121 -7.61 15.21 -12.13
CA ASP A 121 -8.28 13.93 -12.37
C ASP A 121 -7.26 12.78 -12.23
N PRO A 122 -7.47 11.83 -11.29
CA PRO A 122 -6.55 10.71 -11.07
C PRO A 122 -6.37 9.83 -12.32
N ALA A 123 -7.42 9.64 -13.12
CA ALA A 123 -7.30 8.84 -14.34
C ALA A 123 -6.40 9.53 -15.37
N LEU A 124 -6.47 10.87 -15.45
CA LEU A 124 -5.55 11.64 -16.30
C LEU A 124 -4.12 11.63 -15.77
N ALA A 125 -3.91 11.64 -14.44
CA ALA A 125 -2.58 11.51 -13.85
C ALA A 125 -1.95 10.14 -14.19
N LEU A 126 -2.72 9.06 -14.07
CA LEU A 126 -2.29 7.72 -14.45
C LEU A 126 -1.91 7.63 -15.94
N LYS A 127 -2.69 8.31 -16.80
CA LYS A 127 -2.41 8.40 -18.23
C LYS A 127 -1.13 9.19 -18.51
N ALA A 128 -0.99 10.37 -17.90
CA ALA A 128 0.18 11.22 -18.05
C ALA A 128 1.47 10.53 -17.56
N GLY A 129 1.36 9.70 -16.51
CA GLY A 129 2.45 8.86 -16.01
C GLY A 129 2.73 7.60 -16.84
N GLY A 130 1.94 7.34 -17.89
CA GLY A 130 2.12 6.19 -18.78
C GLY A 130 1.65 4.84 -18.22
N TYR A 131 0.90 4.83 -17.11
CA TYR A 131 0.47 3.57 -16.47
C TYR A 131 -0.80 2.96 -17.09
N ILE A 132 -1.62 3.78 -17.75
CA ILE A 132 -2.83 3.34 -18.45
C ILE A 132 -2.83 3.81 -19.91
N ALA A 133 -3.51 3.04 -20.77
CA ALA A 133 -3.65 3.35 -22.18
C ALA A 133 -4.66 4.49 -22.45
N GLU A 134 -4.55 5.10 -23.64
CA GLU A 134 -5.42 6.17 -24.14
C GLU A 134 -6.91 5.78 -24.18
N ASP A 135 -7.20 4.51 -24.43
CA ASP A 135 -8.54 3.95 -24.55
C ASP A 135 -9.05 3.31 -23.23
N SER A 136 -8.30 3.52 -22.13
CA SER A 136 -8.61 2.95 -20.82
C SER A 136 -10.04 3.26 -20.40
N PRO A 137 -10.78 2.27 -19.84
CA PRO A 137 -12.12 2.50 -19.31
C PRO A 137 -12.15 3.53 -18.17
N LEU A 138 -11.02 3.78 -17.49
CA LEU A 138 -10.92 4.77 -16.42
C LEU A 138 -11.04 6.21 -16.92
N LEU A 139 -10.74 6.47 -18.20
CA LEU A 139 -10.81 7.79 -18.82
C LEU A 139 -12.23 8.15 -19.30
N LYS A 140 -13.20 7.24 -19.10
CA LYS A 140 -14.61 7.42 -19.48
C LYS A 140 -15.37 8.06 -18.30
N ASP A 141 -16.70 7.94 -18.29
CA ASP A 141 -17.53 8.45 -17.19
C ASP A 141 -17.00 8.03 -15.81
N PRO A 142 -16.53 8.96 -14.97
CA PRO A 142 -15.87 8.67 -13.69
C PRO A 142 -16.80 8.11 -12.63
N ASN A 143 -18.11 8.39 -12.72
CA ASN A 143 -19.12 7.94 -11.76
C ASN A 143 -19.65 6.55 -12.07
N LYS A 144 -19.34 6.02 -13.26
CA LYS A 144 -19.73 4.66 -13.64
C LYS A 144 -18.87 3.64 -12.89
N THR A 145 -19.51 2.55 -12.48
CA THR A 145 -18.82 1.42 -11.85
C THR A 145 -17.92 0.68 -12.83
N VAL A 146 -16.89 0.05 -12.29
CA VAL A 146 -15.93 -0.75 -13.05
C VAL A 146 -16.41 -2.21 -13.06
N SER A 147 -16.50 -2.83 -14.24
CA SER A 147 -16.73 -4.27 -14.35
C SER A 147 -15.47 -5.07 -13.97
N ALA A 148 -15.62 -6.34 -13.59
CA ALA A 148 -14.48 -7.21 -13.26
C ALA A 148 -13.43 -7.27 -14.39
N LYS A 149 -13.90 -7.23 -15.65
CA LYS A 149 -13.01 -7.19 -16.83
C LYS A 149 -12.22 -5.88 -16.90
N GLU A 150 -12.88 -4.74 -16.75
CA GLU A 150 -12.22 -3.42 -16.78
C GLU A 150 -11.23 -3.26 -15.61
N LEU A 151 -11.57 -3.80 -14.43
CA LEU A 151 -10.68 -3.84 -13.28
C LEU A 151 -9.41 -4.64 -13.59
N ALA A 152 -9.57 -5.86 -14.12
CA ALA A 152 -8.44 -6.71 -14.49
C ALA A 152 -7.55 -6.04 -15.57
N GLN A 153 -8.17 -5.39 -16.56
CA GLN A 153 -7.45 -4.65 -17.59
C GLN A 153 -6.63 -3.48 -17.01
N ALA A 154 -7.24 -2.70 -16.12
CA ALA A 154 -6.56 -1.57 -15.48
C ALA A 154 -5.37 -2.03 -14.63
N LEU A 155 -5.57 -3.06 -13.79
CA LEU A 155 -4.51 -3.61 -12.94
C LEU A 155 -3.37 -4.20 -13.77
N SER A 156 -3.69 -4.99 -14.81
CA SER A 156 -2.69 -5.58 -15.71
C SER A 156 -1.89 -4.51 -16.44
N SER A 157 -2.53 -3.46 -16.95
CA SER A 157 -1.86 -2.33 -17.59
C SER A 157 -0.86 -1.67 -16.64
N VAL A 158 -1.30 -1.31 -15.43
CA VAL A 158 -0.44 -0.65 -14.43
C VAL A 158 0.74 -1.55 -14.07
N ALA A 159 0.51 -2.84 -13.82
CA ALA A 159 1.55 -3.79 -13.45
C ALA A 159 2.61 -3.95 -14.55
N ILE A 160 2.18 -4.14 -15.81
CA ILE A 160 3.11 -4.26 -16.95
C ILE A 160 3.95 -3.00 -17.07
N ARG A 161 3.33 -1.81 -16.98
CA ARG A 161 4.04 -0.53 -17.10
C ARG A 161 5.02 -0.30 -15.97
N LEU A 162 4.69 -0.70 -14.74
CA LEU A 162 5.63 -0.65 -13.61
C LEU A 162 6.83 -1.59 -13.85
N ILE A 163 6.58 -2.81 -14.34
CA ILE A 163 7.64 -3.77 -14.66
C ILE A 163 8.55 -3.21 -15.76
N GLU A 164 7.99 -2.75 -16.89
CA GLU A 164 8.75 -2.15 -17.99
C GLU A 164 9.59 -0.95 -17.54
N LYS A 165 9.07 -0.14 -16.63
CA LYS A 165 9.73 1.07 -16.13
C LYS A 165 10.88 0.78 -15.16
N TYR A 166 10.78 -0.26 -14.34
CA TYR A 166 11.71 -0.50 -13.22
C TYR A 166 12.53 -1.78 -13.34
N ILE A 167 12.18 -2.70 -14.24
CA ILE A 167 12.93 -3.93 -14.50
C ILE A 167 13.47 -3.82 -15.94
N PRO A 168 14.73 -3.37 -16.13
CA PRO A 168 15.31 -3.28 -17.46
C PRO A 168 15.46 -4.68 -18.08
N PRO A 169 15.36 -4.81 -19.41
CA PRO A 169 15.63 -6.07 -20.08
C PRO A 169 17.08 -6.51 -19.82
N PRO A 170 17.36 -7.83 -19.79
CA PRO A 170 18.72 -8.33 -19.67
C PRO A 170 19.61 -7.71 -20.76
N GLN A 171 20.80 -7.26 -20.37
CA GLN A 171 21.80 -6.77 -21.31
C GLN A 171 22.48 -8.00 -21.92
N ASP A 172 22.47 -8.09 -23.26
CA ASP A 172 23.17 -9.13 -24.02
C ASP A 172 24.70 -8.92 -23.98
#